data_AF-A0A0B7BVD5-F1
#
_entry.id   AF-A0A0B7BVD5-F1
#
_cell.length_a   1.000
_cell.length_b   1.000
_cell.length_c   1.000
_cell.angle_alpha   90.00
_cell.angle_beta   90.00
_cell.angle_gamma   90.00
#
_symmetry.space_group_name_H-M   'P 1'
#
loop_
_entity.id
_entity.type
_entity.pdbx_description
1 polymer ?
#
loop_
_entity_poly.entity_id
_entity_poly.type
_entity_poly.pdbx_seq_one_letter_code
_entity_poly.pdbx_strand_id
1 'polypeptide(L)'
;MLQIRKRKLRYFGHIKRHEGLEKTIMEGGIPAKRRRGRPRRRWIQDVTDGLNMTAAEAGHLAYEREKFRRTVGVAKFCSGQA
;
A
#
# COMPACT_ATOMS: atom_id res chain seq x y z
N MET A 1 10.78 -6.71 -12.34
CA MET A 1 10.58 -5.76 -11.22
C MET A 1 9.13 -5.24 -11.06
N LEU A 2 8.34 -5.12 -12.15
CA LEU A 2 6.92 -4.67 -12.13
C LEU A 2 5.94 -5.61 -11.39
N GLN A 3 6.24 -6.92 -11.34
CA GLN A 3 5.36 -7.91 -10.72
C GLN A 3 5.22 -7.74 -9.20
N ILE A 4 6.29 -7.33 -8.52
CA ILE A 4 6.32 -7.16 -7.06
C ILE A 4 5.38 -6.01 -6.66
N ARG A 5 5.43 -4.87 -7.35
CA ARG A 5 4.60 -3.71 -7.01
C ARG A 5 3.11 -3.98 -7.20
N LYS A 6 2.73 -4.66 -8.30
CA LYS A 6 1.34 -5.10 -8.51
C LYS A 6 0.87 -6.11 -7.46
N ARG A 7 1.74 -6.98 -6.97
CA ARG A 7 1.44 -7.90 -5.86
C ARG A 7 1.26 -7.14 -4.54
N LYS A 8 2.11 -6.15 -4.25
CA LYS A 8 1.96 -5.28 -3.08
C LYS A 8 0.62 -4.55 -3.06
N LEU A 9 0.21 -3.95 -4.18
CA LEU A 9 -1.10 -3.29 -4.28
C LEU A 9 -2.26 -4.28 -4.10
N ARG A 10 -2.21 -5.45 -4.73
CA ARG A 10 -3.24 -6.49 -4.53
C ARG A 10 -3.34 -6.93 -3.07
N TYR A 11 -2.21 -7.09 -2.39
CA TYR A 11 -2.17 -7.46 -0.98
C TYR A 11 -2.70 -6.33 -0.08
N PHE A 12 -2.41 -5.07 -0.38
CA PHE A 12 -3.00 -3.92 0.31
C PHE A 12 -4.53 -3.92 0.22
N GLY A 13 -5.08 -4.14 -0.98
CA GLY A 13 -6.54 -4.22 -1.15
C GLY A 13 -7.17 -5.45 -0.51
N HIS A 14 -6.39 -6.50 -0.21
CA HIS A 14 -6.85 -7.63 0.59
C HIS A 14 -6.89 -7.25 2.07
N ILE A 15 -5.81 -6.68 2.61
CA ILE A 15 -5.73 -6.21 4.00
C ILE A 15 -6.82 -5.19 4.31
N LYS A 16 -7.07 -4.20 3.42
CA LYS A 16 -8.08 -3.18 3.68
C LYS A 16 -9.51 -3.72 3.77
N ARG A 17 -9.81 -4.81 3.06
CA ARG A 17 -11.13 -5.43 3.03
C ARG A 17 -11.31 -6.56 4.05
N HIS A 18 -10.23 -7.00 4.70
CA HIS A 18 -10.28 -8.09 5.67
C HIS A 18 -9.89 -7.58 7.06
N GLU A 19 -10.63 -7.96 8.09
CA GLU A 19 -10.36 -7.55 9.47
C GLU A 19 -9.44 -8.56 10.15
N GLY A 20 -8.20 -8.64 9.67
CA GLY A 20 -7.14 -9.47 10.22
C GLY A 20 -6.17 -8.71 11.11
N LEU A 21 -5.31 -9.44 11.82
CA LEU A 21 -4.21 -8.88 12.60
C LEU A 21 -3.30 -7.98 11.75
N GLU A 22 -3.15 -8.31 10.47
CA GLU A 22 -2.38 -7.52 9.50
C GLU A 22 -2.96 -6.11 9.32
N LYS A 23 -4.29 -5.95 9.31
CA LYS A 23 -4.95 -4.64 9.22
C LYS A 23 -4.64 -3.82 10.46
N THR A 24 -4.78 -4.41 11.65
CA THR A 24 -4.46 -3.76 12.93
C THR A 24 -2.99 -3.37 13.03
N ILE A 25 -2.06 -4.22 12.62
CA ILE A 25 -0.61 -3.94 12.64
C ILE A 25 -0.23 -2.84 11.64
N MET A 26 -0.88 -2.82 10.47
CA MET A 26 -0.57 -1.87 9.40
C MET A 26 -1.21 -0.49 9.63
N GLU A 27 -2.41 -0.44 10.20
CA GLU A 27 -3.16 0.79 10.49
C GLU A 27 -2.83 1.35 11.87
N GLY A 28 -2.76 0.48 12.87
CA GLY A 28 -2.29 0.78 14.21
C GLY A 28 -0.78 0.96 14.19
N GLY A 29 -0.35 2.15 13.81
CA GLY A 29 1.07 2.49 13.76
C GLY A 29 1.73 2.20 15.11
N ILE A 30 2.40 1.05 15.23
CA ILE A 30 3.08 0.64 16.45
C ILE A 30 4.03 1.79 16.84
N PRO A 31 3.80 2.49 17.97
CA PRO A 31 4.65 3.58 18.42
C PRO A 31 5.90 2.98 19.07
N ALA A 32 6.62 2.15 18.33
CA ALA A 32 7.92 1.66 18.74
C ALA A 32 8.96 2.75 18.48
N LYS A 33 9.71 3.12 19.52
CA LYS A 33 10.92 3.95 19.42
C LYS A 33 11.84 3.31 18.38
N ARG A 34 11.97 3.96 17.21
CA ARG A 34 12.68 3.37 16.07
C ARG A 34 14.16 3.18 16.41
N ARG A 35 14.66 1.95 16.25
CA ARG A 35 16.10 1.67 16.31
C ARG A 35 16.79 2.23 15.06
N ARG A 36 17.96 2.86 15.21
CA ARG A 36 18.77 3.36 14.09
C ARG A 36 19.00 2.21 13.08
N GLY A 37 18.88 2.50 11.78
CA GLY A 37 19.15 1.53 10.70
C GLY A 37 17.92 0.89 10.03
N ARG A 38 16.69 1.08 10.53
CA ARG A 38 15.48 0.63 9.79
C ARG A 38 15.25 1.52 8.54
N PRO A 39 14.98 0.95 7.35
CA PRO A 39 14.70 1.74 6.15
C PRO A 39 13.58 2.77 6.38
N ARG A 40 13.77 4.00 5.87
CA ARG A 40 12.78 5.09 6.01
C ARG A 40 11.45 4.77 5.32
N ARG A 41 11.47 3.93 4.29
CA ARG A 41 10.33 3.66 3.41
C ARG A 41 9.37 2.65 4.04
N ARG A 42 8.10 3.04 4.15
CA ARG A 42 7.01 2.16 4.65
C ARG A 42 6.34 1.47 3.47
N TRP A 43 5.80 0.28 3.69
CA TRP A 43 4.91 -0.38 2.73
C TRP A 43 3.78 0.55 2.25
N ILE A 44 3.16 1.29 3.17
CA ILE A 44 2.11 2.28 2.84
C ILE A 44 2.63 3.34 1.87
N GLN A 45 3.90 3.74 2.01
CA GLN A 45 4.53 4.68 1.10
C GLN A 45 4.68 4.11 -0.32
N ASP A 46 5.07 2.83 -0.43
CA ASP A 46 5.10 2.12 -1.73
C ASP A 46 3.70 2.04 -2.39
N VAL A 47 2.64 1.96 -1.58
CA VAL A 47 1.25 1.94 -2.06
C VAL A 47 0.82 3.33 -2.53
N THR A 48 1.07 4.38 -1.75
CA THR A 48 0.76 5.77 -2.14
C THR A 48 1.54 6.20 -3.37
N ASP A 49 2.83 5.86 -3.46
CA ASP A 49 3.67 6.14 -4.64
C ASP A 49 3.19 5.36 -5.88
N GLY A 50 2.63 4.16 -5.67
CA GLY A 50 2.13 3.31 -6.75
C GLY A 50 0.77 3.72 -7.29
N LEU A 51 -0.06 4.36 -6.46
CA LEU A 51 -1.41 4.81 -6.83
C LEU A 51 -1.49 6.32 -7.11
N ASN A 52 -0.46 7.08 -6.73
CA ASN A 52 -0.47 8.55 -6.72
C ASN A 52 -1.67 9.11 -5.93
N MET A 53 -1.94 8.51 -4.77
CA MET A 53 -3.05 8.82 -3.86
C MET A 53 -2.54 8.84 -2.43
N THR A 54 -3.27 9.47 -1.52
CA THR A 54 -3.02 9.35 -0.08
C THR A 54 -3.40 7.95 0.43
N ALA A 55 -2.89 7.57 1.61
CA ALA A 55 -3.18 6.27 2.21
C ALA A 55 -4.67 6.12 2.59
N ALA A 56 -5.34 7.24 2.91
CA ALA A 56 -6.76 7.28 3.21
C ALA A 56 -7.60 7.05 1.95
N GLU A 57 -7.30 7.78 0.86
CA GLU A 57 -7.97 7.60 -0.44
C GLU A 57 -7.76 6.19 -1.01
N ALA A 58 -6.53 5.66 -0.92
CA ALA A 58 -6.24 4.28 -1.30
C ALA A 58 -7.04 3.29 -0.45
N GLY A 59 -7.25 3.59 0.84
CA GLY A 59 -8.10 2.82 1.75
C GLY A 59 -9.56 2.81 1.33
N HIS A 60 -10.14 3.98 1.03
CA HIS A 60 -11.52 4.09 0.54
C HIS A 60 -11.70 3.38 -0.81
N LEU A 61 -10.77 3.60 -1.74
CA LEU A 61 -10.78 2.94 -3.05
C LEU A 61 -10.71 1.41 -2.92
N ALA A 62 -9.98 0.89 -1.94
CA ALA A 62 -9.83 -0.55 -1.73
C ALA A 62 -11.15 -1.25 -1.36
N TYR A 63 -12.12 -0.55 -0.78
CA TYR A 63 -13.46 -1.10 -0.52
C TYR A 63 -14.26 -1.30 -1.81
N GLU A 64 -14.07 -0.43 -2.82
CA GLU A 64 -14.66 -0.58 -4.15
C GLU A 64 -13.87 -1.59 -5.01
N ARG A 65 -14.11 -2.89 -4.82
CA ARG A 65 -13.31 -3.99 -5.41
C ARG A 65 -13.01 -3.86 -6.91
N GLU A 66 -14.02 -3.55 -7.73
CA GLU A 66 -13.86 -3.45 -9.19
C GLU A 66 -13.07 -2.20 -9.60
N LYS A 67 -13.36 -1.06 -8.96
CA LYS A 67 -12.62 0.19 -9.17
C LYS A 67 -11.16 0.02 -8.76
N PHE A 68 -10.91 -0.60 -7.59
CA PHE A 68 -9.57 -0.94 -7.13
C PHE A 68 -8.83 -1.84 -8.11
N ARG A 69 -9.46 -2.91 -8.61
CA ARG A 69 -8.83 -3.82 -9.58
C ARG A 69 -8.43 -3.09 -10.87
N ARG A 70 -9.31 -2.22 -11.39
CA ARG A 70 -9.02 -1.38 -12.56
C ARG A 70 -7.84 -0.46 -12.26
N THR A 71 -7.88 0.29 -11.17
CA THR A 71 -6.80 1.23 -10.77
C THR A 71 -5.45 0.52 -10.62
N VAL A 72 -5.39 -0.66 -9.98
CA VAL A 72 -4.16 -1.45 -9.87
C VAL A 72 -3.69 -2.00 -11.22
N GLY A 73 -4.60 -2.18 -12.18
CA GLY A 73 -4.30 -2.57 -13.56
C GLY A 73 -3.65 -1.45 -14.38
N VAL A 74 -4.10 -0.21 -14.20
CA VAL A 74 -3.57 0.99 -14.91
C VAL A 74 -2.49 1.75 -14.14
N ALA A 75 -2.26 1.43 -12.87
CA ALA A 75 -1.24 2.06 -12.03
C ALA A 75 0.12 2.08 -12.74
N LYS A 76 0.56 3.27 -13.14
CA LYS A 76 1.85 3.48 -13.80
C LYS A 76 2.93 3.42 -12.73
N PHE A 77 3.69 2.34 -12.75
CA PHE A 77 4.85 2.19 -11.88
C PHE A 77 6.01 2.95 -12.50
N CYS A 78 6.11 4.26 -12.24
CA CYS A 78 7.26 5.05 -12.66
C CYS A 78 8.54 4.37 -12.11
N SER A 79 9.31 3.81 -13.05
CA SER A 79 10.65 3.30 -12.83
C SER A 79 11.61 4.48 -12.88
N GLY A 80 12.20 4.82 -11.73
CA GLY A 80 13.19 5.89 -11.61
C GLY A 80 12.69 7.03 -10.73
N GLN A 81 13.01 6.96 -9.44
CA GLN A 81 13.40 8.15 -8.70
C GLN A 81 14.78 7.81 -8.14
N ALA A 82 15.77 8.57 -8.60
CA ALA A 82 17.16 8.55 -8.15
C ALA A 82 17.26 8.98 -6.68
#